data_AF-A0A518AU55-F1
#
_entry.id   AF-A0A518AU55-F1
#
_cell.length_a   1.000
_cell.length_b   1.000
_cell.length_c   1.000
_cell.angle_alpha   90.00
_cell.angle_beta   90.00
_cell.angle_gamma   90.00
#
_symmetry.space_group_name_H-M   'P 1'
#
loop_
_entity.id
_entity.type
_entity.pdbx_description
1 polymer ?
#
loop_
_entity_poly.entity_id
_entity_poly.type
_entity_poly.pdbx_seq_one_letter_code
_entity_poly.pdbx_strand_id
1 'polypeptide(L)'
;MLILLVPFCPKPRRLIRRDIEDQIVQVIHVIDPEVIEISYFQNIAPILALGIGEETIRYLQGQWLYNTDLYRGESSENDEGDEYLNELPPPHAFPSQEFTLTRLPHCGEVLSIKVAGDYLPPAHEVADLKKEYEFQPSEIFRGQVADIAEILAREHAARASK
;
A
#
# COMPACT_ATOMS: atom_id res chain seq x y z
N MET A 1 -10.98 22.77 17.48
CA MET A 1 -11.61 21.62 16.79
C MET A 1 -10.97 21.53 15.43
N LEU A 2 -10.01 20.61 15.25
CA LEU A 2 -9.28 20.45 13.99
C LEU A 2 -10.16 19.59 13.07
N ILE A 3 -10.65 20.16 11.97
CA ILE A 3 -11.35 19.41 10.92
C ILE A 3 -10.25 18.87 10.01
N LEU A 4 -9.86 17.61 10.21
CA LEU A 4 -9.07 16.88 9.22
C LEU A 4 -9.99 16.62 8.02
N LEU A 5 -9.75 17.34 6.92
CA LEU A 5 -10.28 17.01 5.60
C LEU A 5 -9.62 15.69 5.18
N VAL A 6 -10.32 14.58 5.36
CA VAL A 6 -9.91 13.25 4.86
C VAL A 6 -10.05 13.28 3.33
N PRO A 7 -8.96 13.21 2.54
CA PRO A 7 -9.05 13.31 1.09
C PRO A 7 -9.55 11.99 0.49
N PHE A 8 -10.72 12.08 -0.14
CA PHE A 8 -11.30 11.22 -1.18
C PHE A 8 -10.82 9.76 -1.27
N CYS A 9 -11.50 8.90 -0.50
CA CYS A 9 -11.59 7.48 -0.77
C CYS A 9 -12.82 7.22 -1.69
N PRO A 10 -12.69 6.72 -2.94
CA PRO A 10 -13.82 6.46 -3.84
C PRO A 10 -14.63 5.20 -3.45
N LYS A 11 -14.87 5.01 -2.16
CA LYS A 11 -15.22 3.72 -1.55
C LYS A 11 -16.60 3.67 -0.92
N PRO A 12 -17.15 2.47 -0.65
CA PRO A 12 -18.45 2.32 -0.01
C PRO A 12 -18.51 3.18 1.26
N ARG A 13 -19.42 4.16 1.25
CA ARG A 13 -19.64 5.16 2.30
C ARG A 13 -19.70 4.58 3.72
N ARG A 14 -20.05 3.29 3.84
CA ARG A 14 -20.13 2.55 5.10
C ARG A 14 -18.77 2.35 5.78
N LEU A 15 -17.70 2.05 5.05
CA LEU A 15 -16.37 1.79 5.66
C LEU A 15 -15.78 3.08 6.21
N ILE A 16 -15.82 4.15 5.42
CA ILE A 16 -15.37 5.49 5.81
C ILE A 16 -16.14 5.97 7.05
N ARG A 17 -17.47 5.80 7.04
CA ARG A 17 -18.31 6.17 8.19
C ARG A 17 -17.87 5.42 9.45
N ARG A 18 -17.52 4.14 9.33
CA ARG A 18 -17.04 3.35 10.46
C ARG A 18 -15.68 3.83 10.97
N ASP A 19 -14.74 4.15 10.09
CA ASP A 19 -13.46 4.74 10.50
C ASP A 19 -13.66 6.10 11.20
N ILE A 20 -14.61 6.93 10.73
CA ILE A 20 -14.98 8.21 11.37
C ILE A 20 -15.62 7.99 12.75
N GLU A 21 -16.50 7.00 12.88
CA GLU A 21 -17.19 6.66 14.13
C GLU A 21 -16.21 6.08 15.16
N ASP A 22 -15.33 5.18 14.74
CA ASP A 22 -14.39 4.49 15.63
C ASP A 22 -13.24 5.43 16.07
N GLN A 23 -12.88 6.44 15.26
CA GLN A 23 -11.78 7.39 15.52
C GLN A 23 -10.44 6.72 15.87
N ILE A 24 -10.20 5.55 15.27
CA ILE A 24 -8.95 4.78 15.47
C ILE A 24 -8.09 4.82 14.22
N VAL A 25 -6.78 4.76 14.43
CA VAL A 25 -5.79 4.51 13.39
C VAL A 25 -5.08 3.19 13.67
N GLN A 26 -4.70 2.49 12.62
CA GLN A 26 -3.85 1.31 12.72
C GLN A 26 -2.42 1.69 12.35
N VAL A 27 -1.48 1.42 13.26
CA VAL A 27 -0.04 1.57 13.04
C VAL A 27 0.55 0.19 12.84
N ILE A 28 1.22 -0.01 11.72
CA ILE A 28 1.79 -1.29 11.29
C ILE A 28 3.28 -1.08 11.10
N HIS A 29 4.07 -1.80 11.88
CA HIS A 29 5.52 -1.81 11.73
C HIS A 29 5.94 -3.04 10.92
N VAL A 30 6.78 -2.84 9.93
CA VAL A 30 7.26 -3.86 8.99
C VAL A 30 8.77 -3.84 8.97
N ILE A 31 9.38 -5.03 9.05
CA ILE A 31 10.83 -5.25 9.04
C ILE A 31 11.11 -6.37 8.05
N ASP A 32 12.14 -6.19 7.22
CA ASP A 32 12.67 -7.10 6.20
C ASP A 32 11.58 -7.79 5.37
N PRO A 33 10.67 -7.03 4.73
CA PRO A 33 9.61 -7.64 3.95
C PRO A 33 10.13 -8.26 2.66
N GLU A 34 9.55 -9.36 2.21
CA GLU A 34 9.69 -9.78 0.82
C GLU A 34 8.76 -8.92 -0.05
N VAL A 35 9.32 -8.22 -1.05
CA VAL A 35 8.56 -7.26 -1.87
C VAL A 35 8.38 -7.80 -3.29
N ILE A 36 7.14 -7.84 -3.75
CA ILE A 36 6.79 -8.09 -5.16
C ILE A 36 5.99 -6.91 -5.68
N GLU A 37 6.32 -6.46 -6.89
CA GLU A 37 5.53 -5.47 -7.62
C GLU A 37 4.48 -6.20 -8.47
N ILE A 38 3.25 -5.69 -8.47
CA ILE A 38 2.16 -6.26 -9.25
C ILE A 38 1.81 -5.26 -10.35
N SER A 39 2.04 -5.63 -11.61
CA SER A 39 1.66 -4.78 -12.73
C SER A 39 0.14 -4.67 -12.79
N TYR A 40 -0.36 -3.45 -12.99
CA TYR A 40 -1.76 -3.24 -13.32
C TYR A 40 -1.96 -3.00 -14.81
N PHE A 41 -3.06 -3.53 -15.35
CA PHE A 41 -3.52 -3.18 -16.69
C PHE A 41 -3.72 -1.65 -16.79
N GLN A 42 -2.92 -0.99 -17.65
CA GLN A 42 -2.87 0.47 -17.86
C GLN A 42 -2.00 1.31 -16.89
N ASN A 43 -1.18 0.70 -16.01
CA ASN A 43 -0.17 1.40 -15.21
C ASN A 43 -0.67 2.63 -14.40
N ILE A 44 -1.93 2.63 -13.97
CA ILE A 44 -2.52 3.84 -13.36
C ILE A 44 -2.01 4.09 -11.92
N ALA A 45 -1.55 3.05 -11.23
CA ALA A 45 -0.95 3.16 -9.90
C ALA A 45 -0.08 1.93 -9.57
N PRO A 46 1.00 2.11 -8.79
CA PRO A 46 1.83 1.02 -8.32
C PRO A 46 1.07 0.16 -7.32
N ILE A 47 1.41 -1.12 -7.32
CA ILE A 47 0.86 -2.12 -6.41
C ILE A 47 2.02 -2.97 -5.89
N LEU A 48 2.04 -3.15 -4.58
CA LEU A 48 3.06 -3.93 -3.88
C LEU A 48 2.40 -5.01 -3.04
N ALA A 49 2.93 -6.23 -3.13
CA ALA A 49 2.71 -7.29 -2.16
C ALA A 49 3.95 -7.42 -1.27
N LEU A 50 3.74 -7.30 0.04
CA LEU A 50 4.79 -7.35 1.05
C LEU A 50 4.56 -8.54 1.96
N GLY A 51 5.48 -9.50 1.97
CA GLY A 51 5.47 -10.60 2.94
C GLY A 51 5.92 -10.06 4.30
N ILE A 52 5.01 -10.02 5.29
CA ILE A 52 5.26 -9.42 6.61
C ILE A 52 5.23 -10.45 7.76
N GLY A 53 5.53 -11.70 7.44
CA GLY A 53 5.51 -12.84 8.35
C GLY A 53 5.32 -14.15 7.59
N GLU A 54 5.19 -15.27 8.30
CA GLU A 54 5.14 -16.60 7.66
C GLU A 54 3.94 -16.83 6.75
N GLU A 55 2.79 -16.17 6.92
CA GLU A 55 1.59 -16.45 6.11
C GLU A 55 0.76 -15.18 5.86
N THR A 56 1.41 -14.02 5.89
CA THR A 56 0.72 -12.73 5.86
C THR A 56 1.31 -11.83 4.80
N ILE A 57 0.44 -11.40 3.88
CA ILE A 57 0.77 -10.43 2.85
C ILE A 57 0.09 -9.11 3.20
N ARG A 58 0.87 -8.03 3.20
CA ARG A 58 0.36 -6.67 3.14
C ARG A 58 0.31 -6.25 1.68
N TYR A 59 -0.90 -6.07 1.18
CA TYR A 59 -1.14 -5.53 -0.15
C TYR A 59 -1.27 -4.02 -0.06
N LEU A 60 -0.48 -3.29 -0.84
CA LEU A 60 -0.52 -1.83 -0.95
C LEU A 60 -0.80 -1.43 -2.39
N GLN A 61 -1.72 -0.52 -2.63
CA GLN A 61 -1.98 0.01 -3.97
C GLN A 61 -2.39 1.47 -3.93
N GLY A 62 -2.01 2.20 -4.97
CA GLY A 62 -2.56 3.52 -5.27
C GLY A 62 -1.49 4.58 -5.51
N GLN A 63 -1.90 5.65 -6.19
CA GLN A 63 -1.04 6.79 -6.54
C GLN A 63 -0.48 7.51 -5.31
N TRP A 64 -1.07 7.28 -4.13
CA TRP A 64 -0.57 7.82 -2.87
C TRP A 64 0.88 7.35 -2.58
N LEU A 65 1.34 6.25 -3.19
CA LEU A 65 2.74 5.84 -3.10
C LEU A 65 3.71 6.91 -3.62
N TYR A 66 3.30 7.77 -4.56
CA TYR A 66 4.08 8.92 -5.04
C TYR A 66 3.83 10.22 -4.26
N ASN A 67 2.90 10.20 -3.29
CA ASN A 67 2.56 11.41 -2.54
C ASN A 67 3.58 11.68 -1.43
N THR A 68 4.47 12.65 -1.69
CA THR A 68 5.55 13.08 -0.78
C THR A 68 5.07 13.47 0.61
N ASP A 69 3.86 14.06 0.71
CA ASP A 69 3.28 14.48 1.99
C ASP A 69 3.08 13.31 2.96
N LEU A 70 2.79 12.11 2.43
CA LEU A 70 2.59 10.92 3.26
C LEU A 70 3.90 10.41 3.87
N TYR A 71 5.04 10.70 3.25
CA TYR A 71 6.37 10.31 3.73
C TYR A 71 6.97 11.32 4.71
N ARG A 72 6.29 12.47 4.91
CA ARG A 72 6.80 13.64 5.63
C ARG A 72 8.14 14.13 5.05
N GLY A 73 8.39 13.84 3.77
CA GLY A 73 9.57 14.31 3.05
C GLY A 73 9.35 15.73 2.55
N GLU A 74 10.42 16.51 2.51
CA GLU A 74 10.44 17.72 1.67
C GLU A 74 10.55 17.25 0.22
N SER A 75 9.75 17.81 -0.69
CA SER A 75 9.88 17.52 -2.12
C SER A 75 11.27 17.96 -2.57
N SER A 76 12.15 17.01 -2.91
CA SER A 76 13.44 17.34 -3.49
C SER A 76 13.22 17.74 -4.95
N GLU A 77 13.61 18.95 -5.33
CA GLU A 77 13.62 19.42 -6.74
C GLU A 77 14.69 18.72 -7.60
N ASN A 78 15.30 17.64 -7.11
CA ASN A 78 16.37 16.92 -7.77
C ASN A 78 15.81 15.72 -8.55
N ASP A 79 16.25 15.56 -9.80
CA ASP A 79 15.95 14.43 -10.70
C ASP A 79 16.51 13.06 -10.23
N GLU A 80 17.01 12.96 -8.99
CA GLU A 80 17.52 11.71 -8.40
C GLU A 80 16.38 10.77 -7.94
N GLY A 81 15.13 11.19 -8.04
CA GLY A 81 13.96 10.37 -7.68
C GLY A 81 13.72 9.19 -8.63
N ASP A 82 14.12 9.30 -9.89
CA ASP A 82 13.76 8.37 -10.99
C ASP A 82 14.23 6.92 -10.78
N GLU A 83 15.18 6.68 -9.87
CA GLU A 83 15.68 5.35 -9.53
C GLU A 83 14.83 4.61 -8.48
N TYR A 84 13.91 5.29 -7.79
CA TYR A 84 13.08 4.71 -6.73
C TYR A 84 11.62 4.58 -7.17
N LEU A 85 10.95 3.52 -6.70
CA LEU A 85 9.56 3.25 -7.08
C LEU A 85 8.60 4.38 -6.68
N ASN A 86 8.85 5.06 -5.56
CA ASN A 86 8.05 6.21 -5.12
C ASN A 86 8.60 7.58 -5.57
N GLU A 87 9.61 7.59 -6.44
CA GLU A 87 10.24 8.80 -6.96
C GLU A 87 10.86 9.71 -5.89
N LEU A 88 11.17 9.16 -4.71
CA LEU A 88 11.77 9.89 -3.59
C LEU A 88 13.14 9.35 -3.26
N PRO A 89 14.17 10.21 -3.14
CA PRO A 89 15.49 9.76 -2.72
C PRO A 89 15.52 9.39 -1.23
N PRO A 90 16.58 8.68 -0.77
CA PRO A 90 16.84 8.48 0.64
C PRO A 90 16.82 9.80 1.42
N PRO A 91 16.26 9.82 2.64
CA PRO A 91 15.81 8.67 3.44
C PRO A 91 14.33 8.28 3.19
N HIS A 92 13.70 8.78 2.13
CA HIS A 92 12.27 8.58 1.87
C HIS A 92 11.99 7.54 0.77
N ALA A 93 13.02 6.95 0.19
CA ALA A 93 12.91 5.90 -0.82
C ALA A 93 12.10 4.70 -0.31
N PHE A 94 11.13 4.26 -1.11
CA PHE A 94 10.22 3.17 -0.77
C PHE A 94 9.97 2.27 -1.98
N PRO A 95 9.89 0.92 -1.84
CA PRO A 95 9.91 0.14 -0.60
C PRO A 95 11.24 0.16 0.15
N SER A 96 11.20 -0.15 1.44
CA SER A 96 12.37 -0.13 2.34
C SER A 96 12.41 -1.37 3.23
N GLN A 97 13.61 -1.69 3.73
CA GLN A 97 13.83 -2.79 4.68
C GLN A 97 13.02 -2.61 5.96
N GLU A 98 12.77 -1.39 6.41
CA GLU A 98 11.98 -1.12 7.60
C GLU A 98 11.02 0.05 7.36
N PHE A 99 9.76 -0.09 7.73
CA PHE A 99 8.87 1.06 7.69
C PHE A 99 7.73 0.94 8.68
N THR A 100 7.11 2.09 8.93
CA THR A 100 5.88 2.18 9.72
C THR A 100 4.78 2.79 8.88
N LEU A 101 3.73 2.02 8.64
CA LEU A 101 2.53 2.43 7.91
C LEU A 101 1.44 2.81 8.91
N THR A 102 0.87 4.01 8.77
CA THR A 102 -0.34 4.42 9.50
C THR A 102 -1.51 4.45 8.53
N ARG A 103 -2.60 3.75 8.86
CA ARG A 103 -3.79 3.65 7.99
C ARG A 103 -5.11 3.69 8.78
N LEU A 104 -6.20 3.94 8.07
CA LEU A 104 -7.55 3.67 8.56
C LEU A 104 -7.86 2.17 8.45
N PRO A 105 -8.36 1.52 9.51
CA PRO A 105 -8.47 0.06 9.54
C PRO A 105 -9.51 -0.52 8.57
N HIS A 106 -10.65 0.16 8.37
CA HIS A 106 -11.77 -0.40 7.62
C HIS A 106 -11.68 -0.07 6.13
N CYS A 107 -11.47 1.19 5.77
CA CYS A 107 -11.30 1.60 4.38
C CYS A 107 -9.86 1.38 3.88
N GLY A 108 -8.88 1.13 4.75
CA GLY A 108 -7.50 0.89 4.33
C GLY A 108 -6.80 2.08 3.69
N GLU A 109 -7.32 3.30 3.87
CA GLU A 109 -6.65 4.53 3.45
C GLU A 109 -5.36 4.73 4.24
N VAL A 110 -4.27 5.01 3.52
CA VAL A 110 -2.97 5.27 4.10
C VAL A 110 -2.87 6.73 4.48
N LEU A 111 -2.51 7.00 5.72
CA LEU A 111 -2.43 8.34 6.31
C LEU A 111 -0.98 8.85 6.41
N SER A 112 -0.02 7.94 6.58
CA SER A 112 1.41 8.26 6.51
C SER A 112 2.26 7.00 6.42
N ILE A 113 3.47 7.15 5.88
CA ILE A 113 4.56 6.19 5.94
C ILE A 113 5.76 6.86 6.58
N LYS A 114 6.40 6.16 7.51
CA LYS A 114 7.74 6.50 7.99
C LYS A 114 8.70 5.42 7.49
N VAL A 115 9.57 5.79 6.57
CA VAL A 115 10.65 4.93 6.05
C VAL A 115 11.80 4.86 7.06
N ALA A 116 12.41 3.69 7.17
CA ALA A 116 13.62 3.41 7.93
C ALA A 116 14.46 2.35 7.19
N GLY A 117 15.77 2.33 7.44
CA GLY A 117 16.66 1.41 6.74
C GLY A 117 16.85 1.75 5.26
N ASP A 118 17.42 0.80 4.52
CA ASP A 118 17.81 0.99 3.13
C ASP A 118 16.66 0.70 2.16
N TYR A 119 16.73 1.30 0.97
CA TYR A 119 15.83 0.99 -0.13
C TYR A 119 15.88 -0.51 -0.47
N LEU A 120 14.71 -1.11 -0.63
CA LEU A 120 14.54 -2.52 -0.95
C LEU A 120 13.73 -2.62 -2.24
N PRO A 121 14.38 -2.81 -3.40
CA PRO A 121 13.65 -2.92 -4.67
C PRO A 121 12.76 -4.17 -4.68
N PRO A 122 11.62 -4.14 -5.39
CA PRO A 122 10.84 -5.34 -5.65
C PRO A 122 11.71 -6.45 -6.26
N ALA A 123 11.56 -7.68 -5.76
CA ALA A 123 12.36 -8.81 -6.22
C ALA A 123 12.07 -9.18 -7.69
N HIS A 124 10.81 -9.01 -8.09
CA HIS A 124 10.33 -9.19 -9.45
C HIS A 124 8.94 -8.56 -9.61
N GLU A 125 8.50 -8.43 -10.86
CA GLU A 125 7.21 -7.91 -11.26
C GLU A 125 6.29 -9.04 -11.72
N VAL A 126 5.01 -8.96 -11.37
CA VAL A 126 4.00 -9.98 -11.71
C VAL A 126 2.76 -9.33 -12.34
N ALA A 127 2.36 -9.78 -13.53
CA ALA A 127 1.24 -9.21 -14.29
C ALA A 127 -0.11 -9.85 -13.96
N ASP A 128 -0.52 -9.83 -12.69
CA ASP A 128 -1.66 -10.63 -12.20
C ASP A 128 -2.88 -9.82 -11.73
N LEU A 129 -2.82 -8.48 -11.69
CA LEU A 129 -4.00 -7.70 -11.30
C LEU A 129 -4.96 -7.51 -12.47
N LYS A 130 -6.13 -8.14 -12.38
CA LYS A 130 -7.23 -7.96 -13.34
C LYS A 130 -8.02 -6.69 -13.03
N LYS A 131 -8.58 -6.06 -14.07
CA LYS A 131 -9.32 -4.79 -13.97
C LYS A 131 -10.54 -4.88 -13.04
N GLU A 132 -11.16 -6.04 -12.96
CA GLU A 132 -12.32 -6.31 -12.12
C GLU A 132 -11.98 -6.49 -10.63
N TYR A 133 -10.70 -6.55 -10.25
CA TYR A 133 -10.31 -6.76 -8.86
C TYR A 133 -10.41 -5.45 -8.07
N GLU A 134 -11.28 -5.44 -7.06
CA GLU A 134 -11.49 -4.31 -6.15
C GLU A 134 -10.96 -4.62 -4.75
N PHE A 135 -9.75 -4.13 -4.45
CA PHE A 135 -9.09 -4.22 -3.14
C PHE A 135 -8.97 -2.87 -2.44
N GLN A 136 -8.66 -2.87 -1.14
CA GLN A 136 -8.33 -1.64 -0.41
C GLN A 136 -6.89 -1.17 -0.74
N PRO A 137 -6.54 0.13 -0.61
CA PRO A 137 -5.20 0.68 -0.75
C PRO A 137 -4.18 0.08 0.19
N SER A 138 -4.65 -0.39 1.35
CA SER A 138 -3.88 -1.23 2.25
C SER A 138 -4.77 -2.34 2.77
N GLU A 139 -4.43 -3.59 2.45
CA GLU A 139 -5.20 -4.78 2.79
C GLU A 139 -4.30 -5.91 3.29
N ILE A 140 -4.87 -6.87 4.01
CA ILE A 140 -4.17 -8.08 4.45
C ILE A 140 -4.74 -9.27 3.71
N PHE A 141 -3.86 -10.07 3.15
CA PHE A 141 -4.19 -11.40 2.65
C PHE A 141 -3.41 -12.48 3.40
N ARG A 142 -3.97 -13.69 3.40
CA ARG A 142 -3.31 -14.87 3.93
C ARG A 142 -2.63 -15.66 2.81
N GLY A 143 -1.36 -16.00 3.02
CA GLY A 143 -0.53 -16.80 2.12
C GLY A 143 0.88 -16.24 1.98
N GLN A 144 1.61 -16.75 0.99
CA GLN A 144 2.95 -16.30 0.62
C GLN A 144 2.90 -15.34 -0.55
N VAL A 145 3.84 -14.40 -0.63
CA VAL A 145 3.96 -13.50 -1.79
C VAL A 145 4.19 -14.26 -3.09
N ALA A 146 4.87 -15.42 -3.06
CA ALA A 146 5.02 -16.31 -4.20
C ALA A 146 3.69 -16.79 -4.81
N ASP A 147 2.61 -16.83 -4.01
CA ASP A 147 1.28 -17.28 -4.43
C ASP A 147 0.31 -16.11 -4.69
N ILE A 148 0.83 -14.87 -4.83
CA ILE A 148 0.00 -13.66 -4.86
C ILE A 148 -1.08 -13.69 -5.95
N ALA A 149 -0.77 -14.24 -7.13
CA ALA A 149 -1.70 -14.43 -8.24
C ALA A 149 -2.99 -15.16 -7.81
N GLU A 150 -2.81 -16.31 -7.19
CA GLU A 150 -3.89 -17.21 -6.76
C GLU A 150 -4.65 -16.58 -5.60
N ILE A 151 -3.94 -15.91 -4.69
CA ILE A 151 -4.52 -15.21 -3.55
C ILE A 151 -5.46 -14.09 -4.02
N LEU A 152 -5.02 -13.23 -4.95
CA LEU A 152 -5.85 -12.15 -5.49
C LEU A 152 -7.10 -12.71 -6.18
N ALA A 153 -6.94 -13.75 -7.01
CA ALA A 153 -8.07 -14.40 -7.67
C ALA A 153 -9.09 -14.98 -6.68
N ARG A 154 -8.60 -15.65 -5.63
CA ARG A 154 -9.43 -16.23 -4.56
C ARG A 154 -10.18 -15.15 -3.78
N GLU A 155 -9.51 -14.08 -3.38
CA GLU A 155 -10.11 -12.99 -2.60
C GLU A 155 -11.17 -12.24 -3.41
N HIS A 156 -10.95 -12.04 -4.70
CA HIS A 156 -11.97 -11.47 -5.59
C HIS A 156 -13.19 -12.40 -5.71
N ALA A 157 -13.00 -13.69 -5.98
CA ALA A 157 -14.09 -14.66 -6.10
C ALA A 157 -14.94 -14.76 -4.82
N ALA A 158 -14.29 -14.69 -3.65
CA ALA A 158 -14.96 -14.68 -2.35
C ALA A 158 -15.82 -13.43 -2.11
N ARG A 159 -15.48 -12.29 -2.72
CA ARG A 159 -16.28 -11.05 -2.66
C ARG A 159 -17.45 -11.07 -3.63
N ALA A 160 -17.24 -11.59 -4.84
CA ALA A 160 -18.29 -11.71 -5.85
C ALA A 160 -19.44 -12.65 -5.43
N SER A 161 -19.18 -13.53 -4.45
CA SER A 161 -20.16 -14.50 -3.93
C SER A 161 -20.99 -13.99 -2.73
N LYS A 162 -20.77 -12.75 -2.28
CA LYS A 162 -21.47 -12.13 -1.14
C LYS A 162 -22.48 -11.08 -1.60
#